data_AF-A0A1E4EW48-F1
#
_entry.id   AF-A0A1E4EW48-F1
#
_cell.length_a   1.000
_cell.length_b   1.000
_cell.length_c   1.000
_cell.angle_alpha   90.00
_cell.angle_beta   90.00
_cell.angle_gamma   90.00
#
_symmetry.space_group_name_H-M   'P 1'
#
loop_
_entity.id
_entity.type
_entity.pdbx_description
1 polymer ?
#
loop_
_entity_poly.entity_id
_entity_poly.type
_entity_poly.pdbx_seq_one_letter_code
_entity_poly.pdbx_strand_id
1 'polypeptide(L)'
;MIGAATMGGWWAQAQPAARPNLFVTASASTPQNATPYTISVEVTVENRGQAESPAANLELVLKPAGTSANKPKSNVPTMWDPVTDGQAVPALKPGEKKVFSFRTPYSANSSFKNRTGSFKANNIDATGGDTTVSITATVR
;
A
#
# COMPACT_ATOMS: atom_id res chain seq x y z
N MET A 1 -52.10 -14.96 -48.12
CA MET A 1 -52.01 -15.27 -46.68
C MET A 1 -51.45 -16.69 -46.60
N ILE A 2 -50.32 -17.00 -45.97
CA ILE A 2 -49.81 -16.81 -44.60
C ILE A 2 -48.27 -16.81 -44.76
N GLY A 3 -47.40 -16.04 -44.10
CA GLY A 3 -47.42 -15.43 -42.78
C GLY A 3 -46.08 -15.74 -42.09
N ALA A 4 -45.15 -14.79 -42.19
CA ALA A 4 -43.99 -14.44 -41.35
C ALA A 4 -43.15 -15.50 -40.57
N ALA A 5 -41.85 -15.24 -40.63
CA ALA A 5 -40.77 -15.89 -39.89
C ALA A 5 -40.95 -15.84 -38.36
N THR A 6 -40.60 -16.94 -37.68
CA THR A 6 -40.37 -16.96 -36.23
C THR A 6 -38.88 -16.95 -35.94
N MET A 7 -38.38 -15.77 -35.57
CA MET A 7 -37.15 -15.62 -34.77
C MET A 7 -37.35 -16.26 -33.40
N GLY A 8 -36.35 -16.99 -32.89
CA GLY A 8 -36.38 -17.60 -31.57
C GLY A 8 -35.03 -17.52 -30.86
N GLY A 9 -34.85 -16.43 -30.10
CA GLY A 9 -34.13 -16.38 -28.82
C GLY A 9 -32.70 -16.90 -28.76
N TRP A 10 -31.74 -16.08 -29.21
CA TRP A 10 -30.37 -16.17 -28.71
C TRP A 10 -30.33 -15.56 -27.31
N TRP A 11 -30.23 -16.39 -26.28
CA TRP A 11 -29.90 -15.94 -24.92
C TRP A 11 -28.46 -15.45 -24.91
N ALA A 12 -28.23 -14.23 -25.36
CA ALA A 12 -26.96 -13.55 -25.11
C ALA A 12 -26.89 -13.27 -23.61
N GLN A 13 -26.24 -14.14 -22.84
CA GLN A 13 -25.80 -13.80 -21.50
C GLN A 13 -24.96 -12.53 -21.62
N ALA A 14 -25.43 -11.42 -21.06
CA ALA A 14 -24.66 -10.20 -21.01
C ALA A 14 -23.33 -10.51 -20.33
N GLN A 15 -22.23 -10.46 -21.10
CA GLN A 15 -20.90 -10.65 -20.54
C GLN A 15 -20.74 -9.61 -19.43
N PRO A 16 -20.32 -9.99 -18.21
CA PRO A 16 -20.15 -9.04 -17.13
C PRO A 16 -19.31 -7.87 -17.63
N ALA A 17 -19.80 -6.65 -17.48
CA ALA A 17 -19.08 -5.45 -17.90
C ALA A 17 -17.66 -5.50 -17.30
N ALA A 18 -16.64 -5.26 -18.13
CA ALA A 18 -15.26 -5.24 -17.68
C ALA A 18 -15.11 -4.27 -16.50
N ARG A 19 -14.49 -4.72 -15.40
CA ARG A 19 -14.30 -3.91 -14.19
C ARG A 19 -12.82 -3.70 -13.91
N PRO A 20 -12.42 -2.52 -13.41
CA PRO A 20 -11.09 -2.36 -12.83
C PRO A 20 -10.97 -3.17 -11.55
N ASN A 21 -9.77 -3.61 -11.22
CA ASN A 21 -9.47 -4.31 -9.97
C ASN A 21 -8.08 -3.94 -9.50
N LEU A 22 -7.98 -2.94 -8.62
CA LEU A 22 -6.71 -2.47 -8.08
C LEU A 22 -6.26 -3.37 -6.93
N PHE A 23 -5.09 -3.97 -7.11
CA PHE A 23 -4.40 -4.76 -6.11
C PHE A 23 -3.21 -3.98 -5.57
N VAL A 24 -3.09 -3.89 -4.25
CA VAL A 24 -2.08 -3.10 -3.57
C VAL A 24 -1.20 -4.01 -2.73
N THR A 25 0.11 -3.90 -2.89
CA THR A 25 1.09 -4.59 -2.04
C THR A 25 2.09 -3.59 -1.51
N ALA A 26 2.42 -3.67 -0.24
CA ALA A 26 3.43 -2.83 0.38
C ALA A 26 4.53 -3.68 1.02
N SER A 27 5.78 -3.25 0.86
CA SER A 27 6.94 -3.90 1.45
C SER A 27 7.97 -2.90 1.92
N ALA A 28 8.51 -3.12 3.11
CA ALA A 28 9.61 -2.34 3.66
C ALA A 28 10.97 -2.99 3.39
N SER A 29 11.98 -2.15 3.15
CA SER A 29 13.38 -2.56 2.98
C SER A 29 14.32 -1.51 3.56
N THR A 30 15.56 -1.90 3.81
CA THR A 30 16.66 -0.98 4.13
C THR A 30 17.58 -0.85 2.91
N PRO A 31 17.38 0.17 2.04
CA PRO A 31 18.11 0.26 0.77
C PRO A 31 19.58 0.68 0.93
N GLN A 32 19.95 1.28 2.06
CA GLN A 32 21.33 1.66 2.35
C GLN A 32 22.05 0.55 3.14
N ASN A 33 23.34 0.35 2.87
CA ASN A 33 24.20 -0.59 3.60
C ASN A 33 25.03 0.10 4.69
N ALA A 34 24.48 1.12 5.35
CA ALA A 34 25.15 1.85 6.42
C ALA A 34 24.21 2.00 7.63
N THR A 35 24.77 1.87 8.83
CA THR A 35 24.05 2.02 10.09
C THR A 35 23.99 3.49 10.52
N PRO A 36 22.86 3.96 11.09
CA PRO A 36 21.58 3.26 11.23
C PRO A 36 20.89 3.03 9.86
N TYR A 37 20.29 1.85 9.68
CA TYR A 37 19.68 1.48 8.40
C TYR A 37 18.36 2.22 8.20
N THR A 38 18.32 3.22 7.31
CA THR A 38 17.08 3.92 6.95
C THR A 38 16.07 2.95 6.33
N ILE A 39 14.81 3.03 6.74
CA ILE A 39 13.74 2.18 6.23
C ILE A 39 12.94 2.93 5.15
N SER A 40 12.75 2.29 4.01
CA SER A 40 11.86 2.76 2.94
C SER A 40 10.75 1.76 2.72
N VAL A 41 9.56 2.24 2.35
CA VAL A 41 8.42 1.41 1.98
C VAL A 41 8.13 1.59 0.50
N GLU A 42 8.08 0.49 -0.22
CA GLU A 42 7.62 0.45 -1.61
C GLU A 42 6.19 -0.08 -1.63
N VAL A 43 5.32 0.65 -2.31
CA VAL A 43 3.95 0.23 -2.56
C VAL A 43 3.75 0.03 -4.05
N THR A 44 3.35 -1.16 -4.44
CA THR A 44 2.97 -1.48 -5.81
C THR A 44 1.46 -1.50 -5.92
N VAL A 45 0.93 -0.72 -6.86
CA VAL A 45 -0.47 -0.75 -7.26
C VAL A 45 -0.55 -1.37 -8.65
N GLU A 46 -1.34 -2.43 -8.79
CA GLU A 46 -1.53 -3.18 -10.03
C GLU A 46 -3.01 -3.22 -10.38
N ASN A 47 -3.38 -2.88 -11.62
CA ASN A 47 -4.73 -3.14 -12.10
C ASN A 47 -4.82 -4.57 -12.66
N ARG A 48 -5.36 -5.50 -11.87
CA ARG A 48 -5.65 -6.88 -12.27
C ARG A 48 -7.04 -7.05 -12.92
N GLY A 49 -7.71 -5.94 -13.19
CA GLY A 49 -9.03 -5.90 -13.79
C GLY A 49 -8.99 -6.08 -15.30
N GLN A 50 -10.18 -6.02 -15.89
CA GLN A 50 -10.38 -6.08 -17.35
C GLN A 50 -10.67 -4.70 -17.96
N ALA A 51 -10.82 -3.67 -17.12
CA ALA A 51 -11.02 -2.28 -17.53
C ALA A 51 -10.01 -1.35 -16.87
N GLU A 52 -9.80 -0.17 -17.46
CA GLU A 52 -8.98 0.89 -16.90
C GLU A 52 -9.52 1.36 -15.54
N SER A 53 -8.62 1.63 -14.60
CA SER A 53 -9.00 2.19 -13.31
C SER A 53 -9.15 3.71 -13.40
N PRO A 54 -10.04 4.33 -12.61
CA PRO A 54 -10.01 5.78 -12.44
C PRO A 54 -8.70 6.21 -11.75
N ALA A 55 -8.38 7.51 -11.86
CA ALA A 55 -7.37 8.11 -11.00
C ALA A 55 -7.86 8.09 -9.53
N ALA A 56 -6.95 7.82 -8.61
CA ALA A 56 -7.24 7.59 -7.20
C ALA A 56 -6.09 8.10 -6.31
N ASN A 57 -6.25 8.03 -5.00
CA ASN A 57 -5.19 8.35 -4.05
C ASN A 57 -4.72 7.08 -3.34
N LEU A 58 -3.41 6.87 -3.33
CA LEU A 58 -2.77 5.87 -2.49
C LEU A 58 -2.51 6.51 -1.13
N GLU A 59 -2.99 5.86 -0.07
CA GLU A 59 -2.69 6.18 1.32
C GLU A 59 -1.82 5.07 1.92
N LEU A 60 -0.65 5.45 2.42
CA LEU A 60 0.23 4.61 3.22
C LEU A 60 0.10 5.03 4.69
N VAL A 61 -0.25 4.10 5.55
CA VAL A 61 -0.31 4.28 7.00
C VAL A 61 0.68 3.32 7.66
N LEU A 62 1.59 3.86 8.47
CA LEU A 62 2.54 3.12 9.29
C LEU A 62 2.16 3.28 10.75
N LYS A 63 1.90 2.18 11.44
CA LYS A 63 1.45 2.17 12.84
C LYS A 63 2.46 1.47 13.73
N PRO A 64 3.22 2.22 14.54
CA PRO A 64 4.07 1.65 15.58
C PRO A 64 3.24 0.92 16.64
N ALA A 65 3.70 -0.25 17.04
CA ALA A 65 3.12 -1.05 18.10
C ALA A 65 3.91 -0.85 19.38
N GLY A 66 3.28 -0.24 20.38
CA GLY A 66 3.71 -0.39 21.77
C GLY A 66 2.74 0.25 22.73
N THR A 67 3.00 0.02 24.01
CA THR A 67 2.16 0.49 25.09
C THR A 67 2.29 2.01 25.19
N SER A 68 1.17 2.71 25.03
CA SER A 68 1.10 4.17 25.20
C SER A 68 1.64 4.64 26.56
N ALA A 69 1.77 3.72 27.52
CA ALA A 69 2.39 3.94 28.83
C ALA A 69 3.85 4.42 28.78
N ASN A 70 4.61 4.05 27.74
CA ASN A 70 6.02 4.45 27.58
C ASN A 70 6.23 5.54 26.51
N LYS A 71 5.14 6.07 25.93
CA LYS A 71 5.24 7.13 24.92
C LYS A 71 5.77 8.40 25.58
N PRO A 72 6.90 8.97 25.14
CA PRO A 72 7.38 10.25 25.63
C PRO A 72 6.30 11.32 25.39
N LYS A 73 6.03 12.16 26.40
CA LYS A 73 5.22 13.35 26.21
C LYS A 73 5.99 14.28 25.27
N SER A 74 5.50 14.43 24.05
CA SER A 74 6.12 15.23 23.00
C SER A 74 5.07 16.00 22.23
N ASN A 75 5.38 17.25 21.90
CA ASN A 75 4.56 18.09 21.03
C ASN A 75 4.97 17.95 19.55
N VAL A 76 6.00 17.14 19.26
CA VAL A 76 6.42 16.77 17.91
C VAL A 76 6.22 15.26 17.70
N PRO A 77 5.91 14.82 16.47
CA PRO A 77 5.74 13.40 16.17
C PRO A 77 6.92 12.57 16.64
N THR A 78 6.62 11.48 17.35
CA THR A 78 7.59 10.53 17.93
C THR A 78 7.52 9.20 17.20
N MET A 79 8.41 8.28 17.59
CA MET A 79 8.42 6.91 17.09
C MET A 79 7.14 6.11 17.31
N TRP A 80 6.30 6.60 18.22
CA TRP A 80 5.03 6.02 18.61
C TRP A 80 3.85 6.60 17.85
N ASP A 81 4.07 7.65 17.05
CA ASP A 81 3.03 8.29 16.26
C ASP A 81 2.86 7.59 14.91
N PRO A 82 1.62 7.34 14.49
CA PRO A 82 1.36 6.85 13.15
C PRO A 82 1.86 7.84 12.09
N VAL A 83 2.53 7.32 11.07
CA VAL A 83 2.90 8.10 9.89
C VAL A 83 1.89 7.81 8.80
N THR A 84 1.32 8.86 8.21
CA THR A 84 0.44 8.75 7.05
C THR A 84 1.03 9.56 5.92
N ASP A 85 1.15 8.96 4.74
CA ASP A 85 1.63 9.62 3.53
C ASP A 85 0.74 9.24 2.35
N GLY A 86 0.57 10.16 1.41
CA GLY A 86 -0.37 10.05 0.31
C GLY A 86 0.27 10.36 -1.03
N GLN A 87 -0.02 9.57 -2.06
CA GLN A 87 0.43 9.82 -3.42
C GLN A 87 -0.68 9.61 -4.44
N ALA A 88 -0.71 10.44 -5.49
CA ALA A 88 -1.68 10.30 -6.57
C ALA A 88 -1.39 9.06 -7.42
N VAL A 89 -2.39 8.21 -7.59
CA VAL A 89 -2.38 7.06 -8.50
C VAL A 89 -3.08 7.48 -9.79
N PRO A 90 -2.38 7.56 -10.93
CA PRO A 90 -3.04 7.83 -12.21
C PRO A 90 -3.96 6.66 -12.59
N ALA A 91 -4.80 6.85 -13.60
CA ALA A 91 -5.50 5.75 -14.23
C ALA A 91 -4.52 4.68 -14.69
N LEU A 92 -4.82 3.41 -14.41
CA LEU A 92 -4.00 2.26 -14.77
C LEU A 92 -4.75 1.38 -15.75
N LYS A 93 -4.11 1.02 -16.86
CA LYS A 93 -4.66 0.06 -17.82
C LYS A 93 -4.68 -1.36 -17.24
N PRO A 94 -5.50 -2.27 -17.79
CA PRO A 94 -5.44 -3.69 -17.43
C PRO A 94 -4.01 -4.25 -17.51
N GLY A 95 -3.54 -4.86 -16.43
CA GLY A 95 -2.18 -5.42 -16.30
C GLY A 95 -1.09 -4.40 -15.96
N GLU A 96 -1.40 -3.09 -15.94
CA GLU A 96 -0.43 -2.05 -15.62
C GLU A 96 -0.10 -2.04 -14.12
N LYS A 97 1.18 -1.79 -13.82
CA LYS A 97 1.71 -1.71 -12.45
C LYS A 97 2.45 -0.40 -12.27
N LYS A 98 2.25 0.22 -11.11
CA LYS A 98 3.01 1.40 -10.69
C LYS A 98 3.57 1.21 -9.29
N VAL A 99 4.83 1.58 -9.14
CA VAL A 99 5.56 1.50 -7.86
C VAL A 99 5.72 2.90 -7.29
N PHE A 100 5.43 3.02 -6.01
CA PHE A 100 5.52 4.25 -5.24
C PHE A 100 6.49 4.03 -4.09
N SER A 101 7.46 4.94 -3.94
CA SER A 101 8.46 4.87 -2.88
C SER A 101 8.17 5.92 -1.82
N PHE A 102 8.09 5.47 -0.57
CA PHE A 102 7.84 6.28 0.60
C PHE A 102 9.07 6.24 1.49
N ARG A 103 9.61 7.42 1.80
CA ARG A 103 10.70 7.55 2.76
C ARG A 103 10.10 7.64 4.15
N THR A 104 10.49 6.72 5.02
CA THR A 104 9.95 6.69 6.39
C THR A 104 10.92 7.38 7.35
N PRO A 105 10.44 7.91 8.49
CA PRO A 105 11.31 8.39 9.56
C PRO A 105 11.94 7.25 10.38
N TYR A 106 11.62 5.99 10.07
CA TYR A 106 12.09 4.83 10.82
C TYR A 106 13.48 4.40 10.36
N SER A 107 14.28 3.92 11.32
CA SER A 107 15.54 3.22 11.05
C SER A 107 15.64 1.93 11.88
N ALA A 108 16.48 0.98 11.43
CA ALA A 108 16.68 -0.32 12.03
C ALA A 108 18.15 -0.60 12.38
N ASN A 109 18.37 -1.51 13.34
CA ASN A 109 19.71 -1.98 13.72
C ASN A 109 20.23 -3.08 12.80
N SER A 110 19.36 -3.71 12.02
CA SER A 110 19.71 -4.77 11.07
C SER A 110 19.07 -4.49 9.73
N SER A 111 19.80 -4.80 8.66
CA SER A 111 19.27 -4.68 7.32
C SER A 111 18.21 -5.75 7.05
N PHE A 112 17.24 -5.41 6.22
CA PHE A 112 16.22 -6.33 5.75
C PHE A 112 15.70 -5.92 4.38
N LYS A 113 15.07 -6.86 3.69
CA LYS A 113 14.46 -6.64 2.39
C LYS A 113 13.08 -7.28 2.33
N ASN A 114 12.16 -6.62 1.62
CA ASN A 114 10.85 -7.13 1.25
C ASN A 114 9.99 -7.60 2.45
N ARG A 115 10.03 -6.88 3.57
CA ARG A 115 9.17 -7.16 4.73
C ARG A 115 7.75 -6.68 4.46
N THR A 116 6.78 -7.59 4.43
CA THR A 116 5.36 -7.28 4.22
C THR A 116 4.60 -7.29 5.55
N GLY A 117 3.55 -6.48 5.64
CA GLY A 117 2.69 -6.38 6.82
C GLY A 117 3.30 -5.66 8.02
N SER A 118 4.55 -5.95 8.40
CA SER A 118 5.26 -5.22 9.45
C SER A 118 6.78 -5.33 9.38
N PHE A 119 7.49 -4.43 10.07
CA PHE A 119 8.94 -4.45 10.26
C PHE A 119 9.35 -3.99 11.65
N LYS A 120 10.60 -4.25 12.05
CA LYS A 120 11.19 -3.75 13.30
C LYS A 120 11.93 -2.44 13.06
N ALA A 121 11.73 -1.46 13.93
CA ALA A 121 12.38 -0.16 13.91
C ALA A 121 12.90 0.19 15.31
N ASN A 122 14.14 0.68 15.39
CA ASN A 122 14.91 0.69 16.63
C ASN A 122 15.55 2.05 16.95
N ASN A 123 15.57 2.99 15.99
CA ASN A 123 16.21 4.28 16.22
C ASN A 123 15.38 5.43 15.65
N ILE A 124 14.45 5.87 16.48
CA ILE A 124 13.82 7.18 16.40
C ILE A 124 14.11 7.80 17.76
N ASP A 125 14.71 9.00 17.74
CA ASP A 125 15.34 9.62 18.89
C ASP A 125 14.59 9.42 20.23
N ALA A 126 15.38 9.02 21.24
CA ALA A 126 15.15 9.06 22.69
C ALA A 126 14.75 7.79 23.47
N THR A 127 14.55 6.60 22.88
CA THR A 127 14.33 5.40 23.72
C THR A 127 14.73 4.12 22.98
N GLY A 128 15.92 3.59 23.28
CA GLY A 128 16.57 2.47 22.55
C GLY A 128 15.90 1.10 22.68
N GLY A 129 14.61 1.00 22.33
CA GLY A 129 13.85 -0.24 22.28
C GLY A 129 13.29 -0.53 20.89
N ASP A 130 13.28 -1.80 20.50
CA ASP A 130 12.73 -2.27 19.23
C ASP A 130 11.20 -2.16 19.20
N THR A 131 10.67 -1.43 18.23
CA THR A 131 9.23 -1.30 17.98
C THR A 131 8.83 -2.04 16.70
N THR A 132 7.73 -2.78 16.75
CA THR A 132 7.13 -3.34 15.52
C THR A 132 6.28 -2.26 14.86
N VAL A 133 6.47 -1.99 13.58
CA VAL A 133 5.65 -1.04 12.81
C VAL A 133 4.82 -1.82 11.80
N SER A 134 3.50 -1.72 11.88
CA SER A 134 2.57 -2.30 10.90
C SER A 134 2.43 -1.41 9.68
N ILE A 135 2.39 -2.01 8.49
CA ILE A 135 2.22 -1.35 7.20
C ILE A 135 0.79 -1.58 6.73
N THR A 136 0.09 -0.51 6.37
CA THR A 136 -1.21 -0.57 5.70
C THR A 136 -1.18 0.36 4.50
N ALA A 137 -1.46 -0.16 3.31
CA ALA A 137 -1.59 0.63 2.09
C ALA A 137 -2.98 0.42 1.51
N THR A 138 -3.62 1.50 1.07
CA THR A 138 -4.98 1.46 0.52
C THR A 138 -5.11 2.46 -0.61
N VAL A 139 -5.80 2.09 -1.68
CA VAL A 139 -6.18 3.01 -2.76
C VAL A 139 -7.63 3.41 -2.56
N ARG A 140 -7.91 4.73 -2.60
CA ARG A 140 -9.24 5.32 -2.40
C ARG A 140 -9.58 6.35 -3.47
#